data_AF-A0A6L3V7N4-F1
#
_entry.id   AF-A0A6L3V7N4-F1
#
_cell.length_a   1.000
_cell.length_b   1.000
_cell.length_c   1.000
_cell.angle_alpha   90.00
_cell.angle_beta   90.00
_cell.angle_gamma   90.00
#
_symmetry.space_group_name_H-M   'P 1'
#
loop_
_entity.id
_entity.type
_entity.pdbx_description
1 polymer ?
#
loop_
_entity_poly.entity_id
_entity_poly.type
_entity_poly.pdbx_seq_one_letter_code
_entity_poly.pdbx_strand_id
1 'polypeptide(L)' 'MDSFFYFNMYRNIIATFFQDSIWVIGFFYLLIKTFENDRLKHFSKYVVGIVLAILFIYSIRVSI' A
#
# COMPACT_ATOMS: atom_id res chain seq x y z
N MET A 1 13.22 -22.38 -15.81
CA MET A 1 13.49 -22.35 -14.36
C MET A 1 13.48 -20.92 -13.84
N ASP A 2 14.06 -19.97 -14.59
CA ASP A 2 14.14 -18.55 -14.20
C ASP A 2 12.78 -17.85 -14.17
N SER A 3 11.91 -18.12 -15.14
CA SER A 3 10.55 -17.54 -15.21
C SER A 3 9.67 -17.90 -14.01
N PHE A 4 9.80 -19.12 -13.47
CA PHE A 4 9.12 -19.55 -12.25
C PHE A 4 9.64 -18.81 -11.01
N PHE A 5 10.95 -18.56 -10.97
CA PHE A 5 11.61 -17.85 -9.88
C PHE A 5 11.19 -16.38 -9.83
N TYR A 6 11.23 -15.69 -10.97
CA TYR A 6 10.74 -14.31 -11.09
C TYR A 6 9.24 -14.22 -10.77
N PHE A 7 8.42 -15.15 -11.26
CA PHE A 7 6.99 -15.18 -10.95
C PHE A 7 6.73 -15.32 -9.44
N ASN A 8 7.47 -16.20 -8.77
CA ASN A 8 7.30 -16.40 -7.32
C ASN A 8 7.77 -15.17 -6.53
N MET A 9 8.84 -14.50 -6.98
CA MET A 9 9.34 -13.26 -6.39
C MET A 9 8.31 -12.12 -6.53
N TYR A 10 7.76 -11.90 -7.73
CA TYR A 10 6.70 -10.91 -7.94
C TYR A 10 5.45 -11.21 -7.11
N ARG A 11 5.05 -12.49 -7.03
CA ARG A 11 3.91 -12.90 -6.21
C ARG A 11 4.14 -12.59 -4.73
N ASN A 12 5.35 -12.81 -4.24
CA ASN A 12 5.71 -12.54 -2.84
C ASN A 12 5.67 -11.04 -2.53
N ILE A 13 6.27 -10.20 -3.40
CA ILE A 13 6.24 -8.73 -3.29
C ILE A 13 4.79 -8.22 -3.27
N ILE A 14 3.95 -8.72 -4.18
CA ILE A 14 2.55 -8.30 -4.26
C ILE A 14 1.80 -8.76 -3.01
N ALA A 15 2.00 -10.00 -2.54
CA ALA A 15 1.34 -10.52 -1.35
C ALA A 15 1.68 -9.72 -0.10
N THR A 16 2.97 -9.46 0.18
CA THR A 16 3.41 -8.66 1.32
C THR A 16 2.90 -7.22 1.22
N PHE A 17 2.96 -6.63 0.02
CA PHE A 17 2.46 -5.27 -0.22
C PHE A 17 0.95 -5.16 0.06
N PHE A 18 0.13 -6.07 -0.46
CA PHE A 18 -1.32 -6.04 -0.24
C PHE A 18 -1.70 -6.37 1.20
N GLN A 19 -0.96 -7.26 1.86
CA GLN A 19 -1.21 -7.62 3.25
C GLN A 19 -1.06 -6.38 4.17
N ASP A 20 0.03 -5.61 4.01
CA ASP A 20 0.25 -4.40 4.81
C ASP A 20 -0.62 -3.22 4.33
N SER A 21 -0.83 -3.09 3.01
CA SER A 21 -1.60 -1.99 2.42
C SER A 21 -3.09 -2.08 2.69
N ILE A 22 -3.67 -3.27 2.89
CA ILE A 22 -5.09 -3.45 3.21
C ILE A 22 -5.48 -2.68 4.47
N TRP A 23 -4.64 -2.73 5.51
CA TRP A 23 -4.93 -2.07 6.76
C TRP A 23 -4.81 -0.54 6.63
N VAL A 24 -3.81 -0.07 5.89
CA VAL A 24 -3.63 1.36 5.60
C VAL A 24 -4.77 1.92 4.77
N ILE A 25 -5.16 1.23 3.69
CA ILE A 25 -6.28 1.66 2.84
C ILE A 25 -7.59 1.66 3.66
N GLY A 26 -7.81 0.64 4.49
CA GLY A 26 -8.97 0.57 5.38
C GLY A 26 -9.03 1.74 6.37
N PHE A 27 -7.92 2.03 7.03
CA PHE A 27 -7.82 3.16 7.97
C PHE A 27 -8.13 4.49 7.29
N PHE A 28 -7.50 4.76 6.15
CA PHE A 28 -7.69 6.02 5.44
C PHE A 28 -9.05 6.13 4.74
N TYR A 29 -9.64 5.01 4.31
CA TYR A 29 -11.01 4.98 3.81
C TYR A 29 -12.01 5.39 4.90
N LEU A 30 -11.86 4.84 6.12
CA LEU A 30 -12.66 5.24 7.27
C LEU A 30 -12.43 6.70 7.62
N LEU A 31 -11.16 7.16 7.63
CA LEU A 31 -10.79 8.55 7.87
C LEU A 31 -11.52 9.50 6.89
N ILE A 32 -11.43 9.22 5.59
CA ILE A 32 -12.08 10.00 4.52
C ILE A 32 -13.61 9.99 4.66
N LYS A 33 -14.19 8.89 5.16
CA LYS A 33 -15.64 8.75 5.36
C LYS A 33 -16.12 9.49 6.62
N THR A 34 -15.30 9.56 7.66
CA THR A 34 -15.61 10.27 8.92
C THR A 34 -15.45 11.78 8.79
N PHE A 35 -14.52 12.27 7.96
CA PHE A 35 -14.33 13.70 7.74
C PHE A 35 -15.12 14.19 6.52
N GLU A 36 -16.19 14.94 6.74
CA GLU A 36 -16.93 15.66 5.67
C GLU A 36 -16.16 16.85 5.09
N ASN A 37 -15.12 17.33 5.78
CA ASN A 37 -14.37 18.50 5.36
C ASN A 37 -13.45 18.20 4.16
N ASP A 38 -13.72 18.87 3.02
CA ASP A 38 -13.00 18.67 1.76
C ASP A 38 -11.48 18.89 1.86
N ARG A 39 -11.02 19.81 2.71
CA ARG A 39 -9.57 20.03 2.93
C ARG A 39 -8.90 18.83 3.60
N LEU A 40 -9.54 18.27 4.63
CA LEU A 40 -9.06 17.06 5.32
C LEU A 40 -9.09 15.85 4.40
N LYS A 41 -10.10 15.75 3.54
CA LYS A 41 -10.21 14.71 2.52
C LYS A 41 -9.04 14.75 1.53
N HIS A 42 -8.68 15.94 1.07
CA HIS A 42 -7.58 16.13 0.13
C HIS A 42 -6.22 15.81 0.77
N PHE A 43 -5.99 16.29 2.00
CA PHE A 43 -4.78 15.98 2.77
C PHE A 43 -4.66 14.48 3.05
N SER A 44 -5.74 13.85 3.50
CA SER A 44 -5.83 12.42 3.75
C SER A 44 -5.45 11.60 2.52
N LYS A 45 -5.97 11.95 1.34
CA LYS A 45 -5.64 11.29 0.07
C LYS A 45 -4.16 11.43 -0.30
N TYR A 46 -3.54 12.58 -0.01
CA TYR A 46 -2.12 12.81 -0.25
C TYR A 46 -1.24 11.95 0.67
N VAL A 47 -1.60 11.87 1.95
CA VAL A 47 -0.89 11.02 2.92
C VAL A 47 -1.03 9.54 2.55
N VAL A 48 -2.20 9.07 2.10
CA VAL A 48 -2.36 7.70 1.56
C VAL A 48 -1.37 7.42 0.44
N GLY A 49 -1.24 8.35 -0.52
CA GLY A 49 -0.31 8.19 -1.64
C GLY A 49 1.14 8.04 -1.17
N ILE A 50 1.56 8.84 -0.19
CA ILE A 50 2.91 8.77 0.39
C ILE A 50 3.12 7.44 1.12
N VAL A 51 2.15 7.03 1.96
CA VAL A 51 2.26 5.78 2.74
C VAL A 51 2.29 4.57 1.81
N LEU A 52 1.50 4.56 0.72
CA LEU A 52 1.54 3.52 -0.29
C LEU A 52 2.91 3.44 -0.99
N ALA A 53 3.53 4.58 -1.32
CA ALA A 53 4.86 4.61 -1.91
C ALA A 53 5.93 4.04 -0.96
N ILE A 54 5.86 4.38 0.33
CA ILE A 54 6.76 3.85 1.37
C ILE A 54 6.58 2.33 1.53
N LEU A 55 5.33 1.85 1.63
CA LEU A 55 5.02 0.43 1.74
C LEU A 55 5.48 -0.37 0.51
N PHE A 56 5.41 0.24 -0.68
CA PHE A 56 5.90 -0.38 -1.90
C PHE A 56 7.42 -0.60 -1.85
N ILE A 57 8.18 0.41 -1.43
CA ILE A 57 9.63 0.30 -1.25
C ILE A 57 9.97 -0.74 -0.17
N TYR A 58 9.21 -0.77 0.93
CA TYR A 58 9.37 -1.77 1.99
C TYR A 58 9.16 -3.21 1.47
N SER A 59 8.10 -3.43 0.69
CA SER A 59 7.80 -4.76 0.14
C SER A 59 8.90 -5.27 -0.81
N ILE A 60 9.48 -4.37 -1.62
CA ILE A 60 10.63 -4.69 -2.48
C ILE A 60 11.83 -5.12 -1.63
N ARG A 61 12.09 -4.44 -0.51
CA ARG A 61 13.22 -4.73 0.39
C ARG A 61 13.04 -6.03 1.17
N VAL A 62 11.82 -6.37 1.57
CA VAL A 62 11.52 -7.59 2.33
C VAL A 62 11.53 -8.84 1.44
N SER A 63 11.21 -8.72 0.16
CA SER A 63 11.17 -9.86 -0.77
C SER A 63 12.48 -10.15 -1.51
N ILE A 64 13.50 -9.29 -1.36
CA ILE A 64 14.88 -9.51 -1.84
C ILE A 64 15.70 -10.15 -0.73
#